data_AF-A0AA39YWW4-F1
#
_entry.id   AF-A0AA39YWW4-F1
#
_cell.length_a   1.000
_cell.length_b   1.000
_cell.length_c   1.000
_cell.angle_alpha   90.00
_cell.angle_beta   90.00
_cell.angle_gamma   90.00
#
_symmetry.space_group_name_H-M   'P 1'
#
loop_
_entity.id
_entity.type
_entity.pdbx_description
1 polymer ?
#
loop_
_entity_poly.entity_id
_entity_poly.type
_entity_poly.pdbx_seq_one_letter_code
_entity_poly.pdbx_strand_id
1 'polypeptide(L)'
;MDTTGMTRDPALVFEGWADHASRDRVSTDTTVHQLLKVAYPNHHITRTQTAHCDLLGFADAGHAIKTPDRSRGYDAIRKYVAPKLRHEKGNDKLEDEIRFGAWNYKWQNNHFIVFALSFRDYLLSRVLRFLYVVTPPPVDGAVDVEGHHSKTDELLLAAGKWTKEMHDEIWVFDNQQWNKDKELYRSVIGASWDDVILDPTIKSSLAQDVGSFFDNQSLYKTLRVPWKRGVILHGVPGNGKTVSIKAIINSLAARNPPVPAMYVKSLDGCSHPKIAMQAIFSKARIVAPCLLIFEDLDSLVEDKTRSYFLNEVDGLDSNEGILMIASTNHLDEIDPAITKRPSRFDRKYHFKVPEHALRVAYCRYWHAKVLDSPAIDFPVELCSVIADLTDGFSFAYIKELFISTLLALAGGTHNIETATGSSLKAADSTLDRKEEEKSSDKSKRLMPAVTIPSELEKNAFLQAILVEAKLLWDQMENEETDAVKRKKAAAVCAPAMPRFDFGYGDD
;
A
#
# COMPACT_ATOMS: atom_id res chain seq x y z
N MET A 1 -59.24 29.92 -15.49
CA MET A 1 -58.95 28.49 -15.67
C MET A 1 -59.00 28.23 -17.15
N ASP A 2 -57.85 28.02 -17.78
CA ASP A 2 -57.82 27.43 -19.12
C ASP A 2 -56.62 26.46 -19.14
N THR A 3 -56.89 25.26 -18.63
CA THR A 3 -55.98 24.11 -18.64
C THR A 3 -56.22 23.36 -19.94
N THR A 4 -55.70 23.89 -21.05
CA THR A 4 -55.70 23.19 -22.33
C THR A 4 -54.56 22.19 -22.35
N GLY A 5 -54.93 20.94 -22.63
CA GLY A 5 -54.11 19.75 -22.45
C GLY A 5 -52.76 19.79 -23.17
N MET A 6 -51.70 19.65 -22.39
CA MET A 6 -50.50 18.95 -22.83
C MET A 6 -50.69 17.48 -22.42
N THR A 7 -51.39 16.70 -23.24
CA THR A 7 -51.25 15.24 -23.21
C THR A 7 -49.82 14.93 -23.62
N ARG A 8 -48.91 14.82 -22.64
CA ARG A 8 -47.55 14.32 -22.89
C ARG A 8 -47.68 12.84 -23.21
N ASP A 9 -47.66 12.52 -24.48
CA ASP A 9 -47.73 11.15 -24.98
C ASP A 9 -46.55 10.35 -24.40
N PRO A 10 -46.80 9.33 -23.56
CA PRO A 10 -45.75 8.45 -23.05
C PRO A 10 -44.98 7.72 -24.16
N ALA A 11 -45.60 7.55 -25.35
CA ALA A 11 -44.95 6.97 -26.51
C ALA A 11 -43.77 7.83 -26.99
N LEU A 12 -43.81 9.17 -26.84
CA LEU A 12 -42.67 10.04 -27.16
C LEU A 12 -41.44 9.75 -26.30
N VAL A 13 -41.65 9.29 -25.05
CA VAL A 13 -40.54 8.87 -24.17
C VAL A 13 -39.93 7.57 -24.66
N PHE A 14 -40.77 6.60 -25.06
CA PHE A 14 -40.31 5.32 -25.60
C PHE A 14 -39.66 5.48 -26.98
N GLU A 15 -40.24 6.27 -27.88
CA GLU A 15 -39.68 6.59 -29.20
C GLU A 15 -38.37 7.34 -29.07
N GLY A 16 -38.28 8.32 -28.16
CA GLY A 16 -37.03 9.02 -27.87
C GLY A 16 -35.96 8.10 -27.28
N TRP A 17 -36.36 7.17 -26.39
CA TRP A 17 -35.46 6.14 -25.87
C TRP A 17 -35.02 5.15 -26.96
N ALA A 18 -35.95 4.68 -27.81
CA ALA A 18 -35.69 3.71 -28.87
C ALA A 18 -34.80 4.32 -29.97
N ASP A 19 -35.04 5.57 -30.38
CA ASP A 19 -34.15 6.32 -31.28
C ASP A 19 -32.75 6.47 -30.66
N HIS A 20 -32.65 6.91 -29.40
CA HIS A 20 -31.36 7.01 -28.72
C HIS A 20 -30.63 5.65 -28.65
N ALA A 21 -31.34 4.57 -28.34
CA ALA A 21 -30.77 3.24 -28.14
C ALA A 21 -30.46 2.50 -29.45
N SER A 22 -31.10 2.87 -30.57
CA SER A 22 -30.92 2.23 -31.89
C SER A 22 -29.90 2.94 -32.79
N ARG A 23 -29.44 4.14 -32.41
CA ARG A 23 -28.40 4.86 -33.15
C ARG A 23 -27.06 4.11 -33.12
N ASP A 24 -26.38 4.15 -34.26
CA ASP A 24 -25.01 3.64 -34.38
C ASP A 24 -24.10 4.31 -33.37
N ARG A 25 -23.38 3.49 -32.59
CA ARG A 25 -22.37 4.00 -31.67
C ARG A 25 -21.15 4.46 -32.47
N VAL A 26 -21.00 5.77 -32.58
CA VAL A 26 -19.84 6.39 -33.22
C VAL A 26 -18.68 6.45 -32.23
N SER A 27 -17.50 5.99 -32.65
CA SER A 27 -16.25 6.10 -31.88
C SER A 27 -15.95 7.58 -31.61
N THR A 28 -16.05 7.99 -30.34
CA THR A 28 -15.86 9.40 -29.93
C THR A 28 -14.48 9.91 -30.31
N ASP A 29 -13.45 9.08 -30.16
CA ASP A 29 -12.09 9.40 -30.55
C ASP A 29 -11.94 9.58 -32.08
N THR A 30 -12.59 8.76 -32.89
CA THR A 30 -12.57 8.92 -34.35
C THR A 30 -13.30 10.19 -34.78
N THR A 31 -14.48 10.46 -34.21
CA THR A 31 -15.25 11.68 -34.50
C THR A 31 -14.46 12.93 -34.16
N VAL A 32 -13.85 13.00 -32.98
CA VAL A 32 -13.05 14.17 -32.58
C VAL A 32 -11.85 14.36 -33.50
N HIS A 33 -11.17 13.27 -33.88
CA HIS A 33 -10.07 13.34 -34.83
C HIS A 33 -10.51 13.92 -36.20
N GLN A 34 -11.67 13.51 -36.71
CA GLN A 34 -12.23 14.05 -37.96
C GLN A 34 -12.63 15.53 -37.83
N LEU A 35 -13.28 15.91 -36.72
CA LEU A 35 -13.64 17.31 -36.46
C LEU A 35 -12.41 18.22 -36.42
N LEU A 36 -11.31 17.75 -35.80
CA LEU A 36 -10.05 18.48 -35.79
C LEU A 36 -9.46 18.62 -37.20
N LYS A 37 -9.53 17.57 -38.04
CA LYS A 37 -9.06 17.64 -39.43
C LYS A 37 -9.83 18.68 -40.25
N VAL A 38 -11.15 18.80 -40.04
CA VAL A 38 -11.98 19.82 -40.68
C VAL A 38 -11.64 21.23 -40.17
N ALA A 39 -11.43 21.39 -38.86
CA ALA A 39 -11.12 22.68 -38.26
C ALA A 39 -9.69 23.18 -38.57
N TYR A 40 -8.75 22.25 -38.76
CA TYR A 40 -7.34 22.55 -39.03
C TYR A 40 -6.85 21.83 -40.29
N PRO A 41 -7.36 22.20 -41.48
CA PRO A 41 -7.13 21.44 -42.72
C PRO A 41 -5.66 21.39 -43.17
N ASN A 42 -4.87 22.39 -42.75
CA ASN A 42 -3.45 22.49 -43.10
C ASN A 42 -2.51 22.07 -41.94
N HIS A 43 -3.02 21.45 -40.87
CA HIS A 43 -2.19 21.07 -39.71
C HIS A 43 -2.10 19.55 -39.57
N HIS A 44 -1.01 19.09 -38.95
CA HIS A 44 -0.88 17.71 -38.49
C HIS A 44 -1.63 17.54 -37.17
N ILE A 45 -2.36 16.43 -37.06
CA ILE A 45 -3.12 16.06 -35.85
C ILE A 45 -2.62 14.71 -35.37
N THR A 46 -1.89 14.72 -34.27
CA THR A 46 -1.37 13.51 -33.64
C THR A 46 -2.20 13.18 -32.40
N ARG A 47 -2.64 11.94 -32.27
CA ARG A 47 -3.43 11.46 -31.14
C ARG A 47 -2.56 10.62 -30.21
N THR A 48 -2.64 10.87 -28.91
CA THR A 48 -2.00 10.04 -27.87
C THR A 48 -2.93 9.85 -26.66
N GLN A 49 -2.56 8.96 -25.75
CA GLN A 49 -3.29 8.69 -24.52
C GLN A 49 -2.52 9.25 -23.32
N THR A 50 -3.23 9.88 -22.39
CA THR A 50 -2.63 10.49 -21.20
C THR A 50 -1.84 9.47 -20.36
N ALA A 51 -2.27 8.20 -20.31
CA ALA A 51 -1.58 7.13 -19.59
C ALA A 51 -0.17 6.78 -20.14
N HIS A 52 0.11 7.16 -21.39
CA HIS A 52 1.38 6.91 -22.06
C HIS A 52 2.20 8.18 -22.24
N CYS A 53 1.54 9.33 -22.35
CA CYS A 53 2.17 10.62 -22.58
C CYS A 53 1.30 11.73 -21.97
N ASP A 54 1.57 12.12 -20.72
CA ASP A 54 0.86 13.18 -20.01
C ASP A 54 1.47 14.56 -20.32
N LEU A 55 1.06 15.16 -21.43
CA LEU A 55 1.57 16.49 -21.82
C LEU A 55 1.16 17.59 -20.83
N LEU A 56 0.00 17.46 -20.19
CA LEU A 56 -0.47 18.46 -19.25
C LEU A 56 0.33 18.39 -17.95
N GLY A 57 0.58 17.19 -17.43
CA GLY A 57 1.45 16.96 -16.28
C GLY A 57 2.91 17.34 -16.56
N PHE A 58 3.43 17.02 -17.76
CA PHE A 58 4.79 17.39 -18.18
C PHE A 58 5.00 18.91 -18.15
N ALA A 59 3.99 19.68 -18.59
CA ALA A 59 4.01 21.14 -18.50
C ALA A 59 3.85 21.64 -17.05
N ASP A 60 2.99 21.03 -16.24
CA ASP A 60 2.84 21.40 -14.82
C ASP A 60 4.13 21.18 -14.01
N ALA A 61 4.95 20.21 -14.41
CA ALA A 61 6.29 19.97 -13.87
C ALA A 61 7.36 20.95 -14.39
N GLY A 62 6.99 21.92 -15.22
CA GLY A 62 7.89 22.98 -15.71
C GLY A 62 8.70 22.60 -16.94
N HIS A 63 8.49 21.43 -17.55
CA HIS A 63 9.21 21.03 -18.75
C HIS A 63 8.68 21.70 -20.03
N ALA A 64 7.47 22.25 -19.99
CA ALA A 64 6.82 22.97 -21.08
C ALA A 64 5.89 24.06 -20.51
N ILE A 65 5.46 24.99 -21.37
CA ILE A 65 4.50 26.03 -21.00
C ILE A 65 3.15 25.67 -21.63
N LYS A 66 2.10 25.59 -20.80
CA LYS A 66 0.72 25.46 -21.29
C LYS A 66 -0.11 26.67 -20.85
N THR A 67 -0.90 27.21 -21.76
CA THR A 67 -1.83 28.32 -21.48
C THR A 67 -3.22 27.89 -21.93
N PRO A 68 -4.20 27.77 -21.03
CA PRO A 68 -5.57 27.38 -21.39
C PRO A 68 -6.15 28.35 -22.43
N ASP A 69 -6.76 27.82 -23.49
CA ASP A 69 -7.47 28.62 -24.49
C ASP A 69 -8.97 28.35 -24.40
N ARG A 70 -9.66 29.22 -23.65
CA ARG A 70 -11.11 29.10 -23.42
C ARG A 70 -11.94 29.40 -24.67
N SER A 71 -11.38 30.07 -25.68
CA SER A 71 -12.12 30.39 -26.92
C SER A 71 -12.43 29.13 -27.75
N ARG A 72 -11.66 28.05 -27.56
CA ARG A 72 -11.83 26.76 -28.25
C ARG A 72 -12.75 25.78 -27.51
N GLY A 73 -13.46 26.27 -26.49
CA GLY A 73 -14.34 25.46 -25.65
C GLY A 73 -13.64 24.89 -24.42
N TYR A 74 -14.42 24.70 -23.37
CA TYR A 74 -13.98 24.10 -22.13
C TYR A 74 -15.16 23.43 -21.43
N ASP A 75 -14.95 22.19 -21.03
CA ASP A 75 -15.90 21.44 -20.23
C ASP A 75 -15.15 20.67 -19.15
N ALA A 76 -15.53 20.91 -17.90
CA ALA A 76 -14.94 20.24 -16.76
C ALA A 76 -15.98 20.07 -15.65
N ILE A 77 -15.84 18.99 -14.89
CA ILE A 77 -16.58 18.81 -13.65
C ILE A 77 -15.74 19.45 -12.56
N ARG A 78 -16.21 20.57 -12.01
CA ARG A 78 -15.59 21.20 -10.85
C ARG A 78 -15.94 20.39 -9.60
N LYS A 79 -14.91 19.79 -8.99
CA LYS A 79 -15.02 18.94 -7.81
C LYS A 79 -14.46 19.65 -6.59
N TYR A 80 -15.20 19.55 -5.50
CA TYR A 80 -14.65 19.83 -4.17
C TYR A 80 -13.81 18.63 -3.74
N VAL A 81 -12.53 18.86 -3.49
CA VAL A 81 -11.64 17.88 -2.88
C VAL A 81 -11.50 18.27 -1.42
N ALA A 82 -12.17 17.51 -0.57
CA ALA A 82 -12.04 17.67 0.87
C ALA A 82 -10.60 17.36 1.31
N PRO A 83 -10.11 18.00 2.39
CA PRO A 83 -8.92 17.53 3.07
C PRO A 83 -9.13 16.08 3.51
N LYS A 84 -8.06 15.29 3.51
CA LYS A 84 -8.15 13.86 3.86
C LYS A 84 -8.56 13.66 5.30
N LEU A 85 -8.08 14.53 6.18
CA LEU A 85 -8.49 14.56 7.58
C LEU A 85 -9.46 15.72 7.80
N ARG A 86 -10.61 15.43 8.39
CA ARG A 86 -11.67 16.42 8.67
C ARG A 86 -11.16 17.63 9.49
N HIS A 87 -10.10 17.47 10.27
CA HIS A 87 -9.54 18.53 11.13
C HIS A 87 -8.47 19.40 10.45
N GLU A 88 -7.98 19.02 9.28
CA GLU A 88 -7.08 19.85 8.46
C GLU A 88 -7.88 20.96 7.78
N LYS A 89 -8.16 22.06 8.50
CA LYS A 89 -8.84 23.23 7.94
C LYS A 89 -7.95 23.93 6.91
N GLY A 90 -8.50 24.29 5.74
CA GLY A 90 -7.84 25.12 4.73
C GLY A 90 -7.02 24.36 3.67
N ASN A 91 -7.02 23.03 3.70
CA ASN A 91 -6.45 22.19 2.64
C ASN A 91 -7.49 21.71 1.62
N ASP A 92 -8.73 22.17 1.73
CA ASP A 92 -9.73 21.97 0.69
C ASP A 92 -9.32 22.69 -0.60
N LYS A 93 -9.57 22.03 -1.73
CA LYS A 93 -9.31 22.62 -3.03
C LYS A 93 -10.44 22.32 -4.00
N LEU A 94 -10.69 23.25 -4.90
CA LEU A 94 -11.48 22.99 -6.09
C LEU A 94 -10.55 22.43 -7.16
N GLU A 95 -10.90 21.27 -7.68
CA GLU A 95 -10.18 20.63 -8.79
C GLU A 95 -11.13 20.46 -9.97
N ASP A 96 -10.68 20.83 -11.16
CA ASP A 96 -11.45 20.64 -12.38
C ASP A 96 -11.09 19.28 -12.98
N GLU A 97 -12.04 18.34 -13.01
CA GLU A 97 -11.92 17.14 -13.85
C GLU A 97 -12.27 17.52 -15.29
N ILE A 98 -11.23 17.75 -16.09
CA ILE A 98 -11.35 18.15 -17.50
C ILE A 98 -12.01 17.02 -18.30
N ARG A 99 -13.16 17.31 -18.91
CA ARG A 99 -13.81 16.47 -19.93
C ARG A 99 -13.41 16.88 -21.33
N PHE A 100 -13.30 18.18 -21.56
CA PHE A 100 -12.78 18.76 -22.79
C PHE A 100 -12.04 20.08 -22.51
N GLY A 101 -10.90 20.30 -23.16
CA GLY A 101 -10.23 21.60 -23.11
C GLY A 101 -9.15 21.72 -24.17
N ALA A 102 -8.69 22.96 -24.40
CA ALA A 102 -7.61 23.28 -25.30
C ALA A 102 -6.54 24.14 -24.61
N TRP A 103 -5.27 23.95 -24.99
CA TRP A 103 -4.13 24.72 -24.50
C TRP A 103 -3.25 25.15 -25.66
N ASN A 104 -2.83 26.42 -25.64
CA ASN A 104 -1.65 26.85 -26.38
C ASN A 104 -0.44 26.26 -25.64
N TYR A 105 0.37 25.48 -26.33
CA TYR A 105 1.43 24.68 -25.73
C TYR A 105 2.76 25.03 -26.37
N LYS A 106 3.74 25.41 -25.56
CA LYS A 106 5.09 25.75 -26.00
C LYS A 106 6.09 24.81 -25.36
N TRP A 107 6.89 24.18 -26.19
CA TRP A 107 8.00 23.32 -25.75
C TRP A 107 9.20 23.57 -26.63
N GLN A 108 10.35 23.87 -26.01
CA GLN A 108 11.52 24.42 -26.69
C GLN A 108 11.12 25.65 -27.53
N ASN A 109 11.47 25.67 -28.83
CA ASN A 109 11.15 26.74 -29.77
C ASN A 109 9.88 26.46 -30.61
N ASN A 110 9.12 25.42 -30.28
CA ASN A 110 7.95 24.99 -31.04
C ASN A 110 6.64 25.35 -30.33
N HIS A 111 5.61 25.64 -31.13
CA HIS A 111 4.27 25.97 -30.68
C HIS A 111 3.27 24.92 -31.19
N PHE A 112 2.41 24.46 -30.29
CA PHE A 112 1.39 23.44 -30.55
C PHE A 112 0.05 23.89 -29.96
N ILE A 113 -1.04 23.28 -30.42
CA ILE A 113 -2.32 23.32 -29.73
C ILE A 113 -2.60 21.92 -29.20
N VAL A 114 -2.81 21.80 -27.90
CA VAL A 114 -3.14 20.51 -27.27
C VAL A 114 -4.60 20.52 -26.86
N PHE A 115 -5.39 19.57 -27.37
CA PHE A 115 -6.73 19.29 -26.88
C PHE A 115 -6.70 18.11 -25.93
N ALA A 116 -7.39 18.20 -24.79
CA ALA A 116 -7.59 17.09 -23.87
C ALA A 116 -9.06 16.68 -23.87
N LEU A 117 -9.30 15.37 -23.90
CA LEU A 117 -10.63 14.78 -23.94
C LEU A 117 -10.70 13.61 -22.95
N SER A 118 -11.75 13.57 -22.13
CA SER A 118 -12.05 12.48 -21.21
C SER A 118 -13.49 12.01 -21.42
N PHE A 119 -13.66 10.73 -21.74
CA PHE A 119 -14.98 10.13 -21.96
C PHE A 119 -15.01 8.69 -21.45
N ARG A 120 -16.20 8.21 -21.08
CA ARG A 120 -16.38 6.84 -20.61
C ARG A 120 -16.59 5.91 -21.81
N ASP A 121 -15.71 4.92 -21.93
CA ASP A 121 -15.91 3.82 -22.86
C ASP A 121 -16.78 2.75 -22.20
N TYR A 122 -17.91 2.43 -22.84
CA TYR A 122 -18.89 1.50 -22.28
C TYR A 122 -18.50 0.02 -22.49
N LEU A 123 -17.68 -0.28 -23.50
CA LEU A 123 -17.21 -1.65 -23.74
C LEU A 123 -16.12 -2.03 -22.74
N LEU A 124 -15.22 -1.10 -22.46
CA LEU A 124 -14.10 -1.27 -21.54
C LEU A 124 -14.44 -0.88 -20.10
N SER A 125 -15.66 -0.37 -19.85
CA SER A 125 -16.13 0.10 -18.54
C SER A 125 -15.13 1.01 -17.81
N ARG A 126 -14.40 1.84 -18.55
CA ARG A 126 -13.35 2.72 -18.01
C ARG A 126 -13.38 4.09 -18.66
N VAL A 127 -12.84 5.08 -17.96
CA VAL A 127 -12.65 6.43 -18.50
C VAL A 127 -11.40 6.44 -19.38
N LEU A 128 -11.55 6.78 -20.65
CA LEU A 128 -10.45 7.01 -21.57
C LEU A 128 -10.09 8.49 -21.59
N ARG A 129 -8.78 8.77 -21.54
CA ARG A 129 -8.23 10.13 -21.61
C ARG A 129 -7.28 10.24 -22.80
N PHE A 130 -7.65 11.07 -23.76
CA PHE A 130 -6.88 11.31 -24.97
C PHE A 130 -6.38 12.74 -25.02
N LEU A 131 -5.22 12.91 -25.65
CA LEU A 131 -4.65 14.19 -26.02
C LEU A 131 -4.50 14.24 -27.55
N TYR A 132 -4.86 15.37 -28.16
CA TYR A 132 -4.62 15.64 -29.56
C TYR A 132 -3.66 16.82 -29.68
N VAL A 133 -2.56 16.62 -30.40
CA VAL A 133 -1.57 17.67 -30.67
C VAL A 133 -1.77 18.15 -32.10
N VAL A 134 -2.13 19.42 -32.25
CA VAL A 134 -2.27 20.09 -33.54
C VAL A 134 -1.01 20.91 -33.79
N THR A 135 -0.35 20.65 -34.91
CA THR A 135 0.95 21.23 -35.26
C THR A 135 0.90 21.82 -36.68
N PRO A 136 1.38 23.05 -36.89
CA PRO A 136 1.50 23.62 -38.23
C PRO A 136 2.35 22.72 -39.14
N PRO A 137 2.16 22.78 -40.47
CA PRO A 137 2.94 21.99 -41.40
C PRO A 137 4.40 22.50 -41.42
N PRO A 138 5.39 21.63 -41.72
CA PRO A 138 6.76 22.07 -41.91
C PRO A 138 6.87 23.07 -43.07
N VAL A 139 7.77 24.04 -42.94
CA VAL A 139 8.05 25.04 -43.99
C VAL A 139 8.53 24.39 -45.30
N ASP A 140 9.16 23.22 -45.20
CA ASP A 140 9.83 22.53 -46.32
C ASP A 140 8.91 21.56 -47.09
N GLY A 141 7.59 21.59 -46.88
CA GLY A 141 6.61 20.91 -47.74
C GLY A 141 6.52 19.39 -47.63
N ALA A 142 7.20 18.77 -46.66
CA ALA A 142 7.01 17.35 -46.35
C ALA A 142 5.68 17.15 -45.60
N VAL A 143 4.59 17.00 -46.36
CA VAL A 143 3.28 16.59 -45.83
C VAL A 143 3.37 15.11 -45.50
N ASP A 144 3.66 14.79 -44.24
CA ASP A 144 3.56 13.42 -43.74
C ASP A 144 2.09 13.02 -43.54
N VAL A 145 1.65 11.98 -44.25
CA VAL A 145 0.24 11.76 -44.64
C VAL A 145 -0.59 11.09 -43.52
N GLU A 146 -0.01 10.76 -42.37
CA GLU A 146 -0.66 9.88 -41.38
C GLU A 146 -0.68 10.42 -39.94
N GLY A 147 -0.43 11.73 -39.75
CA GLY A 147 -0.48 12.35 -38.41
C GLY A 147 0.81 12.23 -37.60
N HIS A 148 1.90 11.83 -38.26
CA HIS A 148 3.26 11.94 -37.76
C HIS A 148 3.83 13.34 -38.09
N HIS A 149 4.59 13.90 -37.15
CA HIS A 149 5.25 15.18 -37.33
C HIS A 149 6.47 15.21 -36.43
N SER A 150 7.65 15.42 -36.99
CA SER A 150 8.93 15.25 -36.28
C SER A 150 9.00 16.02 -34.95
N LYS A 151 8.50 17.26 -34.91
CA LYS A 151 8.46 18.07 -33.68
C LYS A 151 7.45 17.57 -32.65
N THR A 152 6.37 16.95 -33.13
CA THR A 152 5.39 16.32 -32.25
C THR A 152 5.96 15.03 -31.69
N ASP A 153 6.65 14.23 -32.50
CA ASP A 153 7.28 12.99 -32.07
C ASP A 153 8.39 13.25 -31.04
N GLU A 154 9.22 14.28 -31.25
CA GLU A 154 10.21 14.75 -30.27
C GLU A 154 9.54 15.10 -28.92
N LEU A 155 8.43 15.84 -28.94
CA LEU A 155 7.65 16.18 -27.74
C LEU A 155 7.05 14.94 -27.06
N LEU A 156 6.40 14.07 -27.84
CA LEU A 156 5.77 12.85 -27.31
C LEU A 156 6.81 11.88 -26.73
N LEU A 157 8.01 11.79 -27.31
CA LEU A 157 9.11 11.00 -26.75
C LEU A 157 9.62 11.59 -25.43
N ALA A 158 9.78 12.91 -25.34
CA ALA A 158 10.22 13.57 -24.11
C ALA A 158 9.18 13.43 -22.99
N ALA A 159 7.93 13.80 -23.26
CA ALA A 159 6.84 13.71 -22.30
C ALA A 159 6.47 12.26 -21.97
N GLY A 160 6.59 11.34 -22.93
CA GLY A 160 6.38 9.91 -22.72
C GLY A 160 7.44 9.30 -21.78
N LYS A 161 8.72 9.63 -21.97
CA LYS A 161 9.80 9.23 -21.05
C LYS A 161 9.51 9.74 -19.63
N TRP A 162 9.22 11.05 -19.51
CA TRP A 162 8.84 11.65 -18.23
C TRP A 162 7.62 10.95 -17.60
N THR A 163 6.57 10.69 -18.37
CA THR A 163 5.35 10.02 -17.86
C THR A 163 5.63 8.64 -17.27
N LYS A 164 6.66 7.94 -17.79
CA LYS A 164 7.09 6.63 -17.29
C LYS A 164 8.01 6.73 -16.07
N GLU A 165 8.69 7.86 -15.88
CA GLU A 165 9.44 8.14 -14.68
C GLU A 165 8.50 8.28 -13.46
N MET A 166 9.07 8.04 -12.29
CA MET A 166 8.40 8.18 -11.01
C MET A 166 8.75 9.54 -10.41
N HIS A 167 7.74 10.34 -10.07
CA HIS A 167 7.91 11.71 -9.57
C HIS A 167 7.50 11.81 -8.11
N ASP A 168 8.28 11.20 -7.23
CA ASP A 168 7.99 11.13 -5.79
C ASP A 168 6.66 10.42 -5.48
N GLU A 169 6.52 9.20 -6.02
CA GLU A 169 5.29 8.40 -5.99
C GLU A 169 5.63 6.93 -5.72
N ILE A 170 4.64 6.16 -5.28
CA ILE A 170 4.70 4.69 -5.22
C ILE A 170 3.62 4.16 -6.15
N TRP A 171 3.91 3.12 -6.95
CA TRP A 171 2.86 2.41 -7.68
C TRP A 171 2.06 1.57 -6.69
N VAL A 172 0.74 1.76 -6.63
CA VAL A 172 -0.17 0.97 -5.79
C VAL A 172 -1.14 0.20 -6.68
N PHE A 173 -1.20 -1.11 -6.51
CA PHE A 173 -2.19 -1.97 -7.16
C PHE A 173 -3.36 -2.20 -6.21
N ASP A 174 -4.52 -1.65 -6.58
CA ASP A 174 -5.78 -1.77 -5.84
C ASP A 174 -6.94 -1.73 -6.86
N ASN A 175 -8.05 -2.40 -6.58
CA ASN A 175 -9.18 -2.52 -7.51
C ASN A 175 -8.76 -3.00 -8.92
N GLN A 176 -7.79 -3.92 -8.98
CA GLN A 176 -7.18 -4.46 -10.21
C GLN A 176 -6.53 -3.42 -11.13
N GLN A 177 -6.12 -2.26 -10.61
CA GLN A 177 -5.47 -1.21 -11.40
C GLN A 177 -4.25 -0.64 -10.69
N TRP A 178 -3.24 -0.29 -11.48
CA TRP A 178 -2.06 0.44 -11.01
C TRP A 178 -2.33 1.93 -10.97
N ASN A 179 -2.14 2.54 -9.80
CA ASN A 179 -2.25 3.97 -9.58
C ASN A 179 -0.94 4.50 -8.97
N LYS A 180 -0.59 5.76 -9.26
CA LYS A 180 0.52 6.45 -8.61
C LYS A 180 0.01 7.10 -7.32
N ASP A 181 0.63 6.80 -6.19
CA ASP A 181 0.25 7.34 -4.88
C ASP A 181 1.37 8.20 -4.27
N LYS A 182 1.18 9.52 -4.34
CA LYS A 182 2.07 10.53 -3.75
C LYS A 182 1.94 10.63 -2.23
N GLU A 183 0.78 10.33 -1.68
CA GLU A 183 0.61 10.38 -0.23
C GLU A 183 1.31 9.21 0.43
N LEU A 184 1.09 8.00 -0.11
CA LEU A 184 1.78 6.83 0.38
C LEU A 184 3.29 7.05 0.31
N TYR A 185 3.81 7.58 -0.80
CA TYR A 185 5.21 7.98 -0.91
C TYR A 185 5.67 8.90 0.23
N ARG A 186 4.97 10.02 0.47
CA ARG A 186 5.30 10.96 1.57
C ARG A 186 5.28 10.29 2.94
N SER A 187 4.33 9.39 3.18
CA SER A 187 4.24 8.64 4.45
C SER A 187 5.36 7.62 4.64
N VAL A 188 6.01 7.20 3.55
CA VAL A 188 7.04 6.17 3.54
C VAL A 188 8.44 6.76 3.59
N ILE A 189 8.70 7.87 2.87
CA ILE A 189 10.02 8.52 2.85
C ILE A 189 10.47 9.08 4.20
N GLY A 190 9.55 9.24 5.16
CA GLY A 190 9.89 9.61 6.53
C GLY A 190 10.43 8.45 7.39
N ALA A 191 10.34 7.20 6.93
CA ALA A 191 10.80 6.04 7.68
C ALA A 191 12.27 5.73 7.36
N SER A 192 13.13 5.74 8.38
CA SER A 192 14.53 5.37 8.26
C SER A 192 14.80 4.00 8.88
N TRP A 193 15.98 3.43 8.59
CA TRP A 193 16.42 2.25 9.32
C TRP A 193 16.63 2.54 10.81
N ASP A 194 16.91 3.78 11.22
CA ASP A 194 17.10 4.14 12.63
C ASP A 194 15.79 4.00 13.43
N ASP A 195 14.64 4.17 12.77
CA ASP A 195 13.31 3.95 13.35
C ASP A 195 12.95 2.45 13.50
N VAL A 196 13.74 1.56 12.88
CA VAL A 196 13.51 0.11 12.92
C VAL A 196 14.32 -0.51 14.05
N ILE A 197 13.64 -0.80 15.16
CA ILE A 197 14.17 -1.59 16.26
C ILE A 197 13.98 -3.07 15.93
N LEU A 198 15.08 -3.75 15.68
CA LEU A 198 15.14 -5.16 15.29
C LEU A 198 16.48 -5.72 15.74
N ASP A 199 16.59 -7.06 15.80
CA ASP A 199 17.87 -7.73 15.98
C ASP A 199 18.93 -7.15 15.01
N PRO A 200 20.10 -6.68 15.49
CA PRO A 200 21.08 -6.00 14.65
C PRO A 200 21.58 -6.86 13.48
N THR A 201 21.66 -8.18 13.67
CA THR A 201 22.11 -9.13 12.63
C THR A 201 21.05 -9.25 11.54
N ILE A 202 19.78 -9.44 11.93
CA ILE A 202 18.64 -9.49 11.00
C ILE A 202 18.52 -8.17 10.24
N LYS A 203 18.59 -7.03 10.94
CA LYS A 203 18.51 -5.68 10.36
C LYS A 203 19.59 -5.46 9.31
N SER A 204 20.85 -5.73 9.67
CA SER A 204 21.99 -5.54 8.77
C SER A 204 21.93 -6.48 7.57
N SER A 205 21.60 -7.76 7.78
CA SER A 205 21.46 -8.75 6.71
C SER A 205 20.35 -8.39 5.74
N LEU A 206 19.19 -7.96 6.23
CA LEU A 206 18.06 -7.56 5.38
C LEU A 206 18.40 -6.31 4.55
N ALA A 207 18.97 -5.28 5.17
CA ALA A 207 19.40 -4.08 4.48
C ALA A 207 20.47 -4.39 3.40
N GLN A 208 21.45 -5.23 3.74
CA GLN A 208 22.52 -5.64 2.83
C GLN A 208 22.00 -6.50 1.68
N ASP A 209 21.14 -7.49 1.94
CA ASP A 209 20.56 -8.36 0.91
C ASP A 209 19.79 -7.54 -0.14
N VAL A 210 19.00 -6.56 0.30
CA VAL A 210 18.25 -5.69 -0.60
C VAL A 210 19.17 -4.72 -1.34
N GLY A 211 20.08 -4.03 -0.65
CA GLY A 211 21.01 -3.09 -1.28
C GLY A 211 21.93 -3.76 -2.30
N SER A 212 22.58 -4.85 -1.88
CA SER A 212 23.52 -5.60 -2.71
C SER A 212 22.87 -6.23 -3.94
N PHE A 213 21.58 -6.57 -3.89
CA PHE A 213 20.85 -7.04 -5.08
C PHE A 213 20.88 -5.99 -6.20
N PHE A 214 20.59 -4.73 -5.86
CA PHE A 214 20.56 -3.63 -6.84
C PHE A 214 21.96 -3.14 -7.22
N ASP A 215 22.94 -3.22 -6.32
CA ASP A 215 24.33 -2.82 -6.59
C ASP A 215 25.05 -3.78 -7.55
N ASN A 216 24.66 -5.06 -7.58
CA ASN A 216 25.44 -6.12 -8.21
C ASN A 216 24.87 -6.65 -9.54
N GLN A 217 24.06 -5.88 -10.28
CA GLN A 217 23.49 -6.30 -11.58
C GLN A 217 24.56 -6.92 -12.52
N SER A 218 25.71 -6.27 -12.67
CA SER A 218 26.81 -6.74 -13.52
C SER A 218 27.39 -8.09 -13.07
N LEU A 219 27.40 -8.36 -11.77
CA LEU A 219 27.85 -9.63 -11.22
C LEU A 219 26.89 -10.77 -11.60
N TYR A 220 25.57 -10.55 -11.44
CA TYR A 220 24.56 -11.52 -11.88
C TYR A 220 24.72 -11.87 -13.36
N LYS A 221 24.91 -10.84 -14.21
CA LYS A 221 25.15 -11.01 -15.64
C LYS A 221 26.42 -11.81 -15.94
N THR A 222 27.51 -11.50 -15.23
CA THR A 222 28.81 -12.18 -15.38
C THR A 222 28.73 -13.66 -14.98
N LEU A 223 28.05 -13.95 -13.87
CA LEU A 223 27.83 -15.30 -13.38
C LEU A 223 26.75 -16.07 -14.16
N ARG A 224 26.04 -15.41 -15.09
CA ARG A 224 24.92 -15.96 -15.85
C ARG A 224 23.81 -16.52 -14.95
N VAL A 225 23.57 -15.85 -13.83
CA VAL A 225 22.49 -16.18 -12.89
C VAL A 225 21.35 -15.17 -13.08
N PRO A 226 20.08 -15.60 -13.05
CA PRO A 226 18.95 -14.69 -13.15
C PRO A 226 19.02 -13.58 -12.10
N TRP A 227 18.97 -12.32 -12.55
CA TRP A 227 18.93 -11.15 -11.66
C TRP A 227 17.52 -10.94 -11.11
N LYS A 228 17.06 -11.87 -10.28
CA LYS A 228 15.78 -11.79 -9.55
C LYS A 228 15.98 -12.29 -8.13
N ARG A 229 15.20 -11.79 -7.18
CA ARG A 229 15.29 -12.21 -5.77
C ARG A 229 13.92 -12.13 -5.12
N GLY A 230 13.60 -13.12 -4.27
CA GLY A 230 12.45 -13.05 -3.36
C GLY A 230 12.88 -13.10 -1.90
N VAL A 231 12.28 -12.23 -1.10
CA VAL A 231 12.46 -12.14 0.36
C VAL A 231 11.09 -12.25 1.05
N ILE A 232 10.99 -13.07 2.09
CA ILE A 232 9.80 -13.11 2.97
C ILE A 232 10.17 -12.58 4.35
N LEU A 233 9.38 -11.62 4.85
CA LEU A 233 9.36 -11.17 6.23
C LEU A 233 8.20 -11.89 6.93
N HIS A 234 8.49 -12.79 7.86
CA HIS A 234 7.44 -13.58 8.55
C HIS A 234 7.59 -13.52 10.06
N GLY A 235 6.52 -13.83 10.78
CA GLY A 235 6.51 -13.93 12.24
C GLY A 235 5.33 -13.21 12.86
N VAL A 236 5.36 -13.08 14.18
CA VAL A 236 4.21 -12.61 14.98
C VAL A 236 3.81 -11.17 14.56
N PRO A 237 2.51 -10.85 14.48
CA PRO A 237 2.04 -9.50 14.18
C PRO A 237 2.58 -8.46 15.18
N GLY A 238 2.75 -7.23 14.71
CA GLY A 238 3.16 -6.11 15.57
C GLY A 238 4.66 -6.00 15.86
N ASN A 239 5.53 -6.80 15.23
CA ASN A 239 6.98 -6.78 15.48
C ASN A 239 7.82 -6.10 14.38
N GLY A 240 7.23 -5.20 13.59
CA GLY A 240 8.01 -4.30 12.73
C GLY A 240 8.26 -4.75 11.28
N LYS A 241 7.49 -5.72 10.75
CA LYS A 241 7.54 -6.11 9.33
C LYS A 241 7.24 -4.91 8.40
N THR A 242 6.11 -4.25 8.61
CA THR A 242 5.68 -3.10 7.77
C THR A 242 6.62 -1.91 7.88
N VAL A 243 7.11 -1.55 9.07
CA VAL A 243 8.08 -0.44 9.22
C VAL A 243 9.41 -0.75 8.53
N SER A 244 9.85 -2.01 8.53
CA SER A 244 11.04 -2.45 7.79
C SER A 244 10.85 -2.29 6.28
N ILE A 245 9.67 -2.63 5.75
CA ILE A 245 9.33 -2.39 4.33
C ILE A 245 9.42 -0.90 4.00
N LYS A 246 8.87 -0.02 4.87
CA LYS A 246 8.94 1.43 4.66
C LYS A 246 10.39 1.94 4.64
N ALA A 247 11.22 1.49 5.58
CA ALA A 247 12.65 1.84 5.62
C ALA A 247 13.40 1.36 4.37
N ILE A 248 13.06 0.18 3.85
CA ILE A 248 13.60 -0.35 2.59
C ILE A 248 13.22 0.55 1.42
N ILE A 249 11.93 0.89 1.27
CA ILE A 249 11.46 1.78 0.20
C ILE A 249 12.20 3.12 0.25
N ASN A 250 12.30 3.73 1.42
CA ASN A 250 13.01 5.01 1.57
C ASN A 250 14.50 4.88 1.20
N SER A 251 15.18 3.83 1.68
CA SER A 251 16.58 3.56 1.36
C SER A 251 16.81 3.40 -0.15
N LEU A 252 15.86 2.78 -0.85
CA LEU A 252 15.90 2.58 -2.30
C LEU A 252 15.57 3.86 -3.08
N ALA A 253 14.66 4.68 -2.58
CA ALA A 253 14.33 5.99 -3.15
C ALA A 253 15.49 6.99 -3.04
N ALA A 254 16.31 6.88 -2.00
CA ALA A 254 17.49 7.72 -1.78
C ALA A 254 18.71 7.37 -2.66
N ARG A 255 18.64 6.29 -3.46
CA ARG A 255 19.74 5.86 -4.35
C ARG A 255 19.85 6.77 -5.58
N ASN A 256 20.98 6.66 -6.28
CA ASN A 256 21.18 7.34 -7.56
C ASN A 256 21.67 6.34 -8.64
N PRO A 257 20.82 5.92 -9.60
CA PRO A 257 19.42 6.29 -9.74
C PRO A 257 18.51 5.67 -8.64
N PRO A 258 17.38 6.31 -8.30
CA PRO A 258 16.39 5.74 -7.39
C PRO A 258 15.81 4.43 -7.92
N VAL A 259 15.49 3.50 -7.01
CA VAL A 259 14.79 2.25 -7.38
C VAL A 259 13.31 2.40 -7.04
N PRO A 260 12.39 2.33 -8.02
CA PRO A 260 10.96 2.47 -7.79
C PRO A 260 10.39 1.32 -6.96
N ALA A 261 9.49 1.67 -6.04
CA ALA A 261 8.69 0.72 -5.28
C ALA A 261 7.29 0.56 -5.87
N MET A 262 6.81 -0.68 -5.84
CA MET A 262 5.50 -1.09 -6.29
C MET A 262 4.82 -1.89 -5.17
N TYR A 263 3.65 -1.46 -4.71
CA TYR A 263 2.91 -2.03 -3.59
C TYR A 263 1.63 -2.67 -4.08
N VAL A 264 1.49 -3.98 -3.87
CA VAL A 264 0.26 -4.72 -4.15
C VAL A 264 -0.58 -4.75 -2.88
N LYS A 265 -1.67 -3.97 -2.88
CA LYS A 265 -2.55 -3.83 -1.72
C LYS A 265 -3.67 -4.86 -1.72
N SER A 266 -4.30 -5.10 -2.87
CA SER A 266 -5.41 -6.04 -3.01
C SER A 266 -5.46 -6.64 -4.41
N LEU A 267 -6.08 -7.82 -4.53
CA LEU A 267 -6.44 -8.43 -5.82
C LEU A 267 -7.93 -8.24 -6.16
N ASP A 268 -8.65 -7.56 -5.28
CA ASP A 268 -10.09 -7.39 -5.35
C ASP A 268 -10.49 -6.59 -6.58
N GLY A 269 -11.57 -7.01 -7.22
CA GLY A 269 -12.12 -6.35 -8.40
C GLY A 269 -13.01 -7.27 -9.20
N CYS A 270 -13.57 -6.75 -10.29
CA CYS A 270 -14.58 -7.46 -11.08
C CYS A 270 -13.99 -8.48 -12.07
N SER A 271 -12.69 -8.41 -12.39
CA SER A 271 -12.07 -9.33 -13.35
C SER A 271 -11.51 -10.57 -12.65
N HIS A 272 -11.23 -11.59 -13.45
CA HIS A 272 -10.65 -12.83 -12.95
C HIS A 272 -9.26 -12.61 -12.32
N PRO A 273 -8.93 -13.17 -11.13
CA PRO A 273 -7.66 -12.94 -10.42
C PRO A 273 -6.39 -13.22 -11.24
N LYS A 274 -6.46 -14.17 -12.20
CA LYS A 274 -5.40 -14.40 -13.19
C LYS A 274 -4.99 -13.12 -13.93
N ILE A 275 -5.95 -12.32 -14.37
CA ILE A 275 -5.71 -11.07 -15.11
C ILE A 275 -5.02 -10.05 -14.19
N ALA A 276 -5.44 -9.99 -12.93
CA ALA A 276 -4.82 -9.12 -11.94
C ALA A 276 -3.35 -9.51 -11.69
N MET A 277 -3.05 -10.80 -11.49
CA MET A 277 -1.68 -11.31 -11.37
C MET A 277 -0.82 -10.99 -12.59
N GLN A 278 -1.33 -11.24 -13.79
CA GLN A 278 -0.64 -10.90 -15.04
C GLN A 278 -0.36 -9.40 -15.14
N ALA A 279 -1.31 -8.55 -14.77
CA ALA A 279 -1.15 -7.09 -14.79
C ALA A 279 -0.11 -6.60 -13.77
N ILE A 280 -0.03 -7.22 -12.59
CA ILE A 280 0.98 -6.91 -11.58
C ILE A 280 2.38 -7.16 -12.12
N PHE A 281 2.66 -8.38 -12.58
CA PHE A 281 4.00 -8.75 -13.04
C PHE A 281 4.38 -8.11 -14.38
N SER A 282 3.43 -7.98 -15.32
CA SER A 282 3.69 -7.26 -16.58
C SER A 282 4.13 -5.82 -16.31
N LYS A 283 3.50 -5.14 -15.35
CA LYS A 283 3.92 -3.79 -14.96
C LYS A 283 5.28 -3.79 -14.27
N ALA A 284 5.54 -4.73 -13.36
CA ALA A 284 6.83 -4.85 -12.69
C ALA A 284 7.98 -5.06 -13.69
N ARG A 285 7.79 -5.90 -14.72
CA ARG A 285 8.77 -6.10 -15.81
C ARG A 285 9.06 -4.82 -16.60
N ILE A 286 8.05 -3.96 -16.80
CA ILE A 286 8.22 -2.65 -17.46
C ILE A 286 8.97 -1.66 -16.56
N VAL A 287 8.78 -1.74 -15.23
CA VAL A 287 9.34 -0.81 -14.24
C VAL A 287 10.72 -1.25 -13.74
N ALA A 288 11.13 -2.49 -14.02
CA ALA A 288 12.40 -3.04 -13.59
C ALA A 288 13.61 -2.15 -14.02
N PRO A 289 14.61 -1.95 -13.14
CA PRO A 289 14.78 -2.57 -11.83
C PRO A 289 13.85 -1.98 -10.77
N CYS A 290 13.17 -2.82 -9.98
CA CYS A 290 12.17 -2.36 -9.03
C CYS A 290 12.02 -3.26 -7.80
N LEU A 291 11.46 -2.68 -6.74
CA LEU A 291 10.98 -3.41 -5.57
C LEU A 291 9.47 -3.69 -5.71
N LEU A 292 9.07 -4.96 -5.74
CA LEU A 292 7.66 -5.39 -5.77
C LEU A 292 7.25 -5.96 -4.41
N ILE A 293 6.25 -5.34 -3.78
CA ILE A 293 5.86 -5.60 -2.40
C ILE A 293 4.49 -6.28 -2.36
N PHE A 294 4.41 -7.40 -1.66
CA PHE A 294 3.19 -8.11 -1.33
C PHE A 294 3.02 -8.13 0.20
N GLU A 295 2.16 -7.28 0.74
CA GLU A 295 1.87 -7.32 2.18
C GLU A 295 0.77 -8.36 2.46
N ASP A 296 0.91 -9.11 3.56
CA ASP A 296 0.00 -10.18 3.95
C ASP A 296 -0.23 -11.19 2.80
N LEU A 297 0.88 -11.78 2.33
CA LEU A 297 0.90 -12.70 1.19
C LEU A 297 -0.06 -13.89 1.35
N ASP A 298 -0.26 -14.34 2.58
CA ASP A 298 -1.24 -15.37 2.97
C ASP A 298 -2.68 -14.97 2.65
N SER A 299 -3.01 -13.68 2.69
CA SER A 299 -4.31 -13.15 2.28
C SER A 299 -4.39 -12.88 0.76
N LEU A 300 -3.26 -12.56 0.12
CA LEU A 300 -3.23 -12.30 -1.33
C LEU A 300 -3.21 -13.58 -2.18
N VAL A 301 -2.53 -14.64 -1.70
CA VAL A 301 -2.28 -15.86 -2.46
C VAL A 301 -2.95 -17.06 -1.80
N GLU A 302 -4.24 -17.20 -2.08
CA GLU A 302 -5.06 -18.34 -1.68
C GLU A 302 -4.92 -19.52 -2.68
N ASP A 303 -5.51 -20.67 -2.34
CA ASP A 303 -5.49 -21.88 -3.18
C ASP A 303 -5.93 -21.63 -4.64
N LYS A 304 -6.92 -20.75 -4.85
CA LYS A 304 -7.47 -20.43 -6.18
C LYS A 304 -6.58 -19.50 -6.99
N THR A 305 -5.74 -18.69 -6.34
CA THR A 305 -4.86 -17.70 -7.01
C THR A 305 -3.41 -18.16 -7.06
N ARG A 306 -3.03 -19.15 -6.26
CA ARG A 306 -1.70 -19.76 -6.16
C ARG A 306 -1.09 -20.11 -7.52
N SER A 307 -1.83 -20.82 -8.37
CA SER A 307 -1.29 -21.25 -9.68
C SER A 307 -0.94 -20.07 -10.57
N TYR A 308 -1.74 -19.00 -10.54
CA TYR A 308 -1.47 -17.77 -11.29
C TYR A 308 -0.24 -17.03 -10.74
N PHE A 309 -0.13 -16.91 -9.42
CA PHE A 309 1.05 -16.31 -8.79
C PHE A 309 2.33 -17.08 -9.13
N LEU A 310 2.31 -18.41 -9.01
CA LEU A 310 3.46 -19.26 -9.34
C LEU A 310 3.84 -19.18 -10.82
N ASN A 311 2.86 -19.12 -11.72
CA ASN A 311 3.12 -18.96 -13.15
C ASN A 311 3.80 -17.63 -13.47
N GLU A 312 3.53 -16.56 -12.72
CA GLU A 312 4.22 -15.27 -12.93
C GLU A 312 5.62 -15.24 -12.32
N VAL A 313 5.84 -15.93 -11.19
CA VAL A 313 7.15 -16.00 -10.52
C VAL A 313 8.15 -16.92 -11.25
N ASP A 314 7.66 -18.07 -11.73
CA ASP A 314 8.45 -19.11 -12.42
C ASP A 314 8.30 -19.09 -13.94
N GLY A 315 7.48 -18.18 -14.47
CA GLY A 315 7.06 -18.17 -15.88
C GLY A 315 8.20 -18.04 -16.89
N LEU A 316 7.82 -18.16 -18.17
CA LEU A 316 8.74 -17.98 -19.30
C LEU A 316 9.20 -16.53 -19.47
N ASP A 317 8.40 -15.58 -19.00
CA ASP A 317 8.76 -14.16 -19.05
C ASP A 317 9.87 -13.85 -18.05
N SER A 318 10.85 -13.05 -18.49
CA SER A 318 11.97 -12.64 -17.65
C SER A 318 11.51 -11.69 -16.54
N ASN A 319 11.81 -12.06 -15.29
CA ASN A 319 11.64 -11.21 -14.11
C ASN A 319 12.97 -10.53 -13.70
N GLU A 320 13.85 -10.27 -14.66
CA GLU A 320 15.13 -9.59 -14.41
C GLU A 320 14.93 -8.19 -13.79
N GLY A 321 15.76 -7.86 -12.80
CA GLY A 321 15.71 -6.59 -12.06
C GLY A 321 14.61 -6.50 -11.01
N ILE A 322 13.80 -7.54 -10.82
CA ILE A 322 12.71 -7.54 -9.84
C ILE A 322 13.18 -8.16 -8.52
N LEU A 323 13.14 -7.38 -7.44
CA LEU A 323 13.20 -7.88 -6.07
C LEU A 323 11.79 -7.92 -5.50
N MET A 324 11.30 -9.10 -5.14
CA MET A 324 10.03 -9.26 -4.45
C MET A 324 10.25 -9.29 -2.94
N ILE A 325 9.49 -8.49 -2.20
CA ILE A 325 9.34 -8.59 -0.75
C ILE A 325 7.92 -8.99 -0.44
N ALA A 326 7.75 -10.03 0.36
CA ALA A 326 6.46 -10.40 0.92
C ALA A 326 6.48 -10.31 2.45
N SER A 327 5.38 -9.87 3.06
CA SER A 327 5.15 -10.05 4.50
C SER A 327 4.09 -11.12 4.75
N THR A 328 4.16 -11.78 5.89
CA THR A 328 3.11 -12.70 6.35
C THR A 328 3.15 -12.87 7.86
N ASN A 329 2.00 -13.15 8.48
CA ASN A 329 1.93 -13.59 9.88
C ASN A 329 1.95 -15.12 10.00
N HIS A 330 1.57 -15.83 8.94
CA HIS A 330 1.30 -17.27 8.93
C HIS A 330 2.11 -17.97 7.82
N LEU A 331 3.43 -18.07 8.00
CA LEU A 331 4.29 -18.70 6.99
C LEU A 331 3.91 -20.17 6.72
N ASP A 332 3.36 -20.85 7.73
CA ASP A 332 2.88 -22.22 7.67
C ASP A 332 1.57 -22.39 6.89
N GLU A 333 0.79 -21.32 6.72
CA GLU A 333 -0.44 -21.31 5.90
C GLU A 333 -0.13 -21.08 4.42
N ILE A 334 1.05 -20.53 4.10
CA ILE A 334 1.49 -20.33 2.72
C ILE A 334 1.95 -21.65 2.11
N ASP A 335 1.50 -21.91 0.89
CA ASP A 335 1.85 -23.11 0.13
C ASP A 335 3.37 -23.39 0.12
N PRO A 336 3.81 -24.61 0.50
CA PRO A 336 5.22 -24.98 0.53
C PRO A 336 5.95 -24.82 -0.81
N ALA A 337 5.26 -24.89 -1.94
CA ALA A 337 5.84 -24.62 -3.23
C ALA A 337 6.30 -23.16 -3.30
N ILE A 338 5.56 -22.19 -2.76
CA ILE A 338 5.97 -20.78 -2.73
C ILE A 338 7.17 -20.59 -1.81
N THR A 339 7.12 -21.18 -0.60
CA THR A 339 8.09 -20.87 0.45
C THR A 339 9.34 -21.75 0.43
N LYS A 340 9.25 -23.03 0.08
CA LYS A 340 10.36 -23.99 0.18
C LYS A 340 11.13 -24.17 -1.12
N ARG A 341 10.55 -23.84 -2.27
CA ARG A 341 11.22 -24.01 -3.57
C ARG A 341 12.22 -22.86 -3.81
N PRO A 342 13.50 -23.16 -4.09
CA PRO A 342 14.48 -22.15 -4.48
C PRO A 342 14.03 -21.35 -5.71
N SER A 343 14.59 -20.15 -5.91
CA SER A 343 14.30 -19.20 -7.00
C SER A 343 12.98 -18.43 -6.87
N ARG A 344 12.12 -18.74 -5.88
CA ARG A 344 10.88 -18.02 -5.60
C ARG A 344 11.10 -17.00 -4.48
N PHE A 345 11.17 -17.49 -3.24
CA PHE A 345 11.53 -16.71 -2.06
C PHE A 345 12.74 -17.35 -1.36
N ASP A 346 13.94 -16.94 -1.81
CA ASP A 346 15.21 -17.51 -1.39
C ASP A 346 15.61 -17.11 0.04
N ARG A 347 15.16 -15.94 0.50
CA ARG A 347 15.52 -15.37 1.79
C ARG A 347 14.29 -15.25 2.68
N LYS A 348 14.45 -15.59 3.96
CA LYS A 348 13.39 -15.53 4.96
C LYS A 348 13.94 -14.88 6.22
N TYR A 349 13.26 -13.86 6.69
CA TYR A 349 13.61 -13.13 7.90
C TYR A 349 12.48 -13.31 8.91
N HIS A 350 12.81 -13.90 10.05
CA HIS A 350 11.86 -14.19 11.11
C HIS A 350 11.82 -13.06 12.14
N PHE A 351 10.71 -12.33 12.17
CA PHE A 351 10.40 -11.28 13.12
C PHE A 351 9.75 -11.90 14.36
N LYS A 352 10.58 -12.18 15.36
CA LYS A 352 10.17 -12.76 16.64
C LYS A 352 9.59 -11.70 17.57
N VAL A 353 8.96 -12.16 18.64
CA VAL A 353 8.67 -11.33 19.82
C VAL A 353 10.01 -10.78 20.36
N PRO A 354 10.10 -9.49 20.71
CA PRO A 354 11.35 -8.87 21.14
C PRO A 354 11.86 -9.45 22.45
N GLU A 355 13.13 -9.86 22.44
CA GLU A 355 13.87 -10.19 23.65
C GLU A 355 14.12 -8.94 24.51
N HIS A 356 14.51 -9.15 25.77
CA HIS A 356 14.68 -8.08 26.75
C HIS A 356 15.49 -6.88 26.22
N ALA A 357 16.63 -7.12 25.56
CA ALA A 357 17.47 -6.05 25.02
C ALA A 357 16.75 -5.17 23.97
N LEU A 358 15.91 -5.78 23.12
CA LEU A 358 15.12 -5.06 22.13
C LEU A 358 13.96 -4.29 22.78
N ARG A 359 13.36 -4.83 23.84
CA ARG A 359 12.34 -4.11 24.64
C ARG A 359 12.93 -2.89 25.34
N VAL A 360 14.13 -3.00 25.91
CA VAL A 360 14.87 -1.85 26.47
C VAL A 360 15.13 -0.80 25.39
N ALA A 361 15.59 -1.19 24.20
CA ALA A 361 15.80 -0.27 23.10
C ALA A 361 14.50 0.44 22.69
N TYR A 362 13.37 -0.28 22.68
CA TYR A 362 12.06 0.29 22.39
C TYR A 362 11.59 1.27 23.47
N CYS A 363 11.84 0.97 24.74
CA CYS A 363 11.57 1.90 25.84
C CYS A 363 12.42 3.17 25.74
N ARG A 364 13.70 3.06 25.36
CA ARG A 364 14.58 4.21 25.11
C ARG A 364 14.10 5.10 23.97
N TYR A 365 13.56 4.49 22.91
CA TYR A 365 12.91 5.24 21.83
C TYR A 365 11.73 6.06 22.36
N TRP A 366 10.87 5.48 23.20
CA TRP A 366 9.77 6.22 23.82
C TRP A 366 10.23 7.29 24.81
N HIS A 367 11.26 7.02 25.60
CA HIS A 367 11.91 8.00 26.48
C HIS A 367 12.35 9.23 25.68
N ALA A 368 13.10 9.03 24.60
CA ALA A 368 13.55 10.13 23.73
C ALA A 368 12.36 10.92 23.13
N LYS A 369 11.27 10.23 22.79
CA LYS A 369 10.08 10.84 22.20
C LYS A 369 9.31 11.76 23.16
N VAL A 370 9.38 11.51 24.47
CA VAL A 370 8.65 12.29 25.48
C VAL A 370 9.56 13.20 26.32
N LEU A 371 10.87 13.22 26.02
CA LEU A 371 11.87 13.96 26.79
C LEU A 371 11.54 15.46 26.94
N ASP A 372 10.99 16.06 25.89
CA ASP A 372 10.62 17.48 25.87
C ASP A 372 9.26 17.78 26.52
N SER A 373 8.58 16.77 27.08
CA SER A 373 7.27 16.94 27.73
C SER A 373 7.43 17.12 29.24
N PRO A 374 7.35 18.36 29.78
CA PRO A 374 7.62 18.64 31.20
C PRO A 374 6.63 17.99 32.18
N ALA A 375 5.49 17.51 31.67
CA ALA A 375 4.48 16.80 32.47
C ALA A 375 4.80 15.31 32.67
N ILE A 376 5.80 14.77 31.97
CA ILE A 376 6.12 13.33 31.98
C ILE A 376 7.51 13.14 32.58
N ASP A 377 7.55 12.60 33.79
CA ASP A 377 8.79 12.16 34.44
C ASP A 377 9.09 10.70 34.04
N PHE A 378 9.77 10.50 32.92
CA PHE A 378 10.21 9.19 32.45
C PHE A 378 11.74 9.11 32.46
N PRO A 379 12.37 8.75 33.60
CA PRO A 379 13.82 8.55 33.68
C PRO A 379 14.28 7.29 32.93
N VAL A 380 15.51 7.32 32.40
CA VAL A 380 16.06 6.25 31.55
C VAL A 380 16.14 4.90 32.27
N GLU A 381 16.29 4.91 33.59
CA GLU A 381 16.34 3.76 34.48
C GLU A 381 15.05 2.92 34.40
N LEU A 382 13.89 3.57 34.16
CA LEU A 382 12.62 2.87 33.98
C LEU A 382 12.59 2.02 32.70
N CYS A 383 13.44 2.26 31.72
CA CYS A 383 13.45 1.47 30.49
C CYS A 383 13.71 -0.03 30.77
N SER A 384 14.55 -0.36 31.76
CA SER A 384 14.80 -1.76 32.14
C SER A 384 13.61 -2.35 32.87
N VAL A 385 13.04 -1.61 33.83
CA VAL A 385 11.87 -2.05 34.60
C VAL A 385 10.68 -2.34 33.69
N ILE A 386 10.41 -1.45 32.72
CA ILE A 386 9.34 -1.65 31.73
C ILE A 386 9.63 -2.84 30.82
N ALA A 387 10.89 -3.04 30.42
CA ALA A 387 11.28 -4.18 29.60
C ALA A 387 11.11 -5.53 30.34
N ASP A 388 11.31 -5.57 31.65
CA ASP A 388 11.03 -6.73 32.49
C ASP A 388 9.51 -6.97 32.63
N LEU A 389 8.72 -5.91 32.84
CA LEU A 389 7.26 -5.98 32.97
C LEU A 389 6.55 -6.47 31.69
N THR A 390 7.18 -6.25 30.54
CA THR A 390 6.62 -6.50 29.21
C THR A 390 7.18 -7.77 28.56
N ASP A 391 7.63 -8.74 29.36
CA ASP A 391 8.11 -10.01 28.81
C ASP A 391 7.03 -10.72 27.98
N GLY A 392 7.39 -11.13 26.77
CA GLY A 392 6.44 -11.73 25.81
C GLY A 392 5.56 -10.75 25.03
N PHE A 393 5.61 -9.43 25.30
CA PHE A 393 4.86 -8.44 24.52
C PHE A 393 5.49 -8.23 23.13
N SER A 394 4.64 -8.04 22.11
CA SER A 394 5.11 -7.51 20.82
C SER A 394 5.37 -6.00 20.92
N PHE A 395 6.12 -5.42 19.97
CA PHE A 395 6.28 -3.96 19.95
C PHE A 395 4.95 -3.21 19.82
N ALA A 396 3.92 -3.81 19.23
CA ALA A 396 2.58 -3.21 19.18
C ALA A 396 1.93 -3.14 20.57
N TYR A 397 2.06 -4.18 21.41
CA TYR A 397 1.57 -4.11 22.81
C TYR A 397 2.37 -3.13 23.64
N ILE A 398 3.71 -3.08 23.50
CA ILE A 398 4.53 -2.09 24.22
C ILE A 398 4.17 -0.67 23.76
N LYS A 399 3.91 -0.46 22.46
CA LYS A 399 3.40 0.80 21.93
C LYS A 399 2.07 1.19 22.57
N GLU A 400 1.14 0.25 22.65
CA GLU A 400 -0.16 0.50 23.28
C GLU A 400 0.00 0.87 24.75
N LEU A 401 0.85 0.15 25.50
CA LEU A 401 1.18 0.47 26.89
C LEU A 401 1.64 1.92 27.05
N PHE A 402 2.56 2.39 26.20
CA PHE A 402 3.00 3.79 26.25
C PHE A 402 1.88 4.76 25.87
N ILE A 403 1.10 4.46 24.83
CA ILE A 403 0.00 5.35 24.40
C ILE A 403 -1.07 5.47 25.49
N SER A 404 -1.54 4.36 26.05
CA SER A 404 -2.58 4.34 27.08
C SER A 404 -2.11 5.05 28.35
N THR A 405 -0.86 4.79 28.79
CA THR A 405 -0.24 5.48 29.93
C THR A 405 -0.22 7.00 29.72
N LEU A 406 0.25 7.46 28.56
CA LEU A 406 0.35 8.89 28.26
C LEU A 406 -1.02 9.57 28.20
N LEU A 407 -2.02 8.90 27.63
CA LEU A 407 -3.40 9.40 27.60
C LEU A 407 -4.02 9.43 28.99
N ALA A 408 -3.76 8.43 29.84
CA ALA A 408 -4.27 8.39 31.20
C ALA A 408 -3.69 9.52 32.07
N LEU A 409 -2.41 9.85 31.87
CA LEU A 409 -1.76 11.00 32.51
C LEU A 409 -2.30 12.33 31.99
N ALA A 410 -2.56 12.44 30.68
CA ALA A 410 -3.10 13.66 30.08
C ALA A 410 -4.59 13.91 30.42
N GLY A 411 -5.38 12.85 30.55
CA GLY A 411 -6.82 12.91 30.83
C GLY A 411 -7.18 13.14 32.29
N GLY A 412 -6.21 13.13 33.21
CA GLY A 412 -6.45 13.23 34.65
C GLY A 412 -7.26 12.06 35.23
N THR A 413 -7.40 10.96 34.50
CA THR A 413 -8.30 9.84 34.82
C THR A 413 -7.76 8.89 35.90
N HIS A 414 -6.55 9.11 36.40
CA HIS A 414 -6.08 8.48 37.63
C HIS A 414 -5.92 9.51 38.74
N ASN A 415 -6.97 9.65 39.55
CA ASN A 415 -6.76 9.92 40.97
C ASN A 415 -5.99 8.72 41.54
N ILE A 416 -4.67 8.88 41.68
CA ILE A 416 -3.71 7.86 42.14
C ILE A 416 -4.01 7.36 43.58
N GLU A 417 -5.05 7.87 44.25
CA GLU A 417 -5.40 7.50 45.63
C GLU A 417 -6.39 6.33 45.77
N THR A 418 -7.05 5.84 44.72
CA THR A 418 -8.12 4.82 44.89
C THR A 418 -7.77 3.38 44.50
N ALA A 419 -6.65 3.12 43.80
CA ALA A 419 -6.29 1.77 43.36
C ALA A 419 -5.24 1.06 44.26
N THR A 420 -4.49 1.79 45.07
CA THR A 420 -3.42 1.23 45.93
C THR A 420 -3.92 0.74 47.30
N GLY A 421 -5.14 1.11 47.69
CA GLY A 421 -5.68 0.81 49.04
C GLY A 421 -6.34 -0.56 49.23
N SER A 422 -6.83 -1.22 48.18
CA SER A 422 -7.71 -2.40 48.34
C SER A 422 -7.20 -3.71 47.74
N SER A 423 -6.23 -3.70 46.80
CA SER A 423 -5.78 -4.95 46.13
C SER A 423 -4.38 -5.45 46.52
N LEU A 424 -3.57 -4.67 47.24
CA LEU A 424 -2.22 -5.09 47.65
C LEU A 424 -2.16 -5.75 49.05
N LYS A 425 -3.27 -5.77 49.82
CA LYS A 425 -3.35 -6.38 51.16
C LYS A 425 -4.00 -7.76 51.22
N ALA A 426 -4.41 -8.33 50.08
CA ALA A 426 -5.10 -9.63 50.06
C ALA A 426 -4.17 -10.85 49.85
N ALA A 427 -2.85 -10.67 49.91
CA ALA A 427 -1.89 -11.75 49.67
C ALA A 427 -1.42 -12.49 50.93
N ASP A 428 -1.97 -12.19 52.12
CA ASP A 428 -1.51 -12.79 53.37
C ASP A 428 -2.68 -13.23 54.28
N SER A 429 -3.52 -14.15 53.80
CA SER A 429 -4.29 -15.07 54.66
C SER A 429 -5.15 -16.05 53.85
N THR A 430 -4.59 -17.15 53.36
CA THR A 430 -5.35 -18.38 53.04
C THR A 430 -4.40 -19.58 52.93
N LEU A 431 -3.80 -19.97 54.06
CA LEU A 431 -3.28 -21.31 54.28
C LEU A 431 -4.41 -22.16 54.89
N ASP A 432 -5.13 -22.89 54.05
CA ASP A 432 -5.58 -24.27 54.29
C ASP A 432 -6.74 -24.61 53.34
N ARG A 433 -6.42 -25.44 52.33
CA ARG A 433 -7.26 -26.55 51.85
C ARG A 433 -6.52 -27.32 50.76
N LYS A 434 -6.05 -28.51 51.14
CA LYS A 434 -5.71 -29.59 50.20
C LYS A 434 -7.00 -30.08 49.54
N GLU A 435 -7.00 -30.22 48.22
CA GLU A 435 -7.35 -31.48 47.53
C GLU A 435 -7.09 -31.36 46.02
N GLU A 436 -7.00 -32.53 45.41
CA GLU A 436 -6.26 -32.86 44.20
C GLU A 436 -6.98 -32.48 42.91
N GLU A 437 -6.24 -32.00 41.90
CA GLU A 437 -6.55 -32.30 40.50
C GLU A 437 -5.27 -32.25 39.65
N LYS A 438 -4.96 -33.38 39.01
CA LYS A 438 -3.79 -33.58 38.14
C LYS A 438 -4.11 -33.15 36.71
N SER A 439 -3.15 -32.44 36.11
CA SER A 439 -2.73 -32.53 34.71
C SER A 439 -3.57 -31.83 33.62
N SER A 440 -3.29 -30.53 33.41
CA SER A 440 -2.71 -30.05 32.15
C SER A 440 -2.01 -28.71 32.40
N ASP A 441 -0.68 -28.72 32.46
CA ASP A 441 0.14 -27.54 32.71
C ASP A 441 0.10 -26.60 31.50
N LYS A 442 -0.77 -25.60 31.56
CA LYS A 442 -0.68 -24.39 30.73
C LYS A 442 -0.35 -23.26 31.70
N SER A 443 0.92 -22.87 31.73
CA SER A 443 1.40 -21.71 32.48
C SER A 443 0.51 -20.50 32.17
N LYS A 444 -0.21 -20.00 33.17
CA LYS A 444 -0.93 -18.72 33.09
C LYS A 444 0.10 -17.63 32.86
N ARG A 445 -0.08 -16.83 31.80
CA ARG A 445 0.73 -15.65 31.50
C ARG A 445 0.34 -14.53 32.48
N LEU A 446 0.96 -14.55 33.65
CA LEU A 446 0.80 -13.51 34.66
C LEU A 446 1.85 -12.42 34.43
N MET A 447 1.47 -11.17 34.74
CA MET A 447 2.43 -10.07 34.77
C MET A 447 3.61 -10.45 35.67
N PRO A 448 4.86 -10.38 35.17
CA PRO A 448 6.03 -10.78 35.94
C PRO A 448 6.23 -9.87 37.15
N ALA A 449 6.71 -10.44 38.25
CA ALA A 449 7.15 -9.66 39.40
C ALA A 449 8.48 -8.99 39.05
N VAL A 450 8.55 -7.67 39.16
CA VAL A 450 9.74 -6.87 38.82
C VAL A 450 10.21 -6.11 40.04
N THR A 451 11.53 -6.05 40.24
CA THR A 451 12.13 -5.25 41.31
C THR A 451 12.17 -3.79 40.91
N ILE A 452 11.49 -2.94 41.69
CA ILE A 452 11.43 -1.49 41.46
C ILE A 452 12.41 -0.82 42.44
N PRO A 453 13.34 0.04 41.98
CA PRO A 453 14.16 0.85 42.87
C PRO A 453 13.30 1.78 43.73
N SER A 454 13.64 1.91 45.03
CA SER A 454 12.83 2.67 45.99
C SER A 454 12.66 4.15 45.62
N GLU A 455 13.63 4.73 44.92
CA GLU A 455 13.54 6.09 44.37
C GLU A 455 12.45 6.25 43.29
N LEU A 456 12.08 5.18 42.59
CA LEU A 456 11.13 5.20 41.48
C LEU A 456 9.72 4.75 41.90
N GLU A 457 9.54 4.19 43.11
CA GLU A 457 8.24 3.70 43.58
C GLU A 457 7.13 4.77 43.55
N LYS A 458 7.47 6.04 43.78
CA LYS A 458 6.51 7.14 43.79
C LYS A 458 6.38 7.87 42.45
N ASN A 459 7.10 7.44 41.42
CA ASN A 459 7.05 8.07 40.11
C ASN A 459 5.67 7.86 39.47
N ALA A 460 4.97 8.95 39.14
CA ALA A 460 3.60 8.91 38.63
C ALA A 460 3.49 8.18 37.27
N PHE A 461 4.52 8.30 36.43
CA PHE A 461 4.57 7.61 35.14
C PHE A 461 4.68 6.09 35.33
N LEU A 462 5.56 5.62 36.23
CA LEU A 462 5.67 4.20 36.57
C LEU A 462 4.36 3.65 37.14
N GLN A 463 3.70 4.39 38.04
CA GLN A 463 2.42 3.95 38.60
C GLN A 463 1.34 3.80 37.52
N ALA A 464 1.27 4.73 36.57
CA ALA A 464 0.37 4.61 35.42
C ALA A 464 0.74 3.40 34.53
N ILE A 465 2.04 3.20 34.25
CA ILE A 465 2.53 2.02 33.50
C ILE A 465 2.10 0.72 34.17
N LEU A 466 2.24 0.59 35.49
CA LEU A 466 1.89 -0.65 36.21
C LEU A 466 0.40 -0.98 36.09
N VAL A 467 -0.46 0.04 36.17
CA VAL A 467 -1.92 -0.13 36.00
C VAL A 467 -2.24 -0.56 34.57
N GLU A 468 -1.71 0.15 33.57
CA GLU A 468 -1.96 -0.13 32.16
C GLU A 468 -1.35 -1.47 31.70
N ALA A 469 -0.16 -1.82 32.19
CA ALA A 469 0.47 -3.11 31.90
C ALA A 469 -0.39 -4.25 32.41
N LYS A 470 -0.94 -4.14 33.63
CA LYS A 470 -1.85 -5.16 34.19
C LYS A 470 -3.08 -5.34 33.31
N LEU A 471 -3.70 -4.25 32.84
CA LEU A 471 -4.86 -4.33 31.94
C LEU A 471 -4.52 -5.04 30.62
N LEU A 472 -3.36 -4.76 30.03
CA LEU A 472 -2.91 -5.43 28.81
C LEU A 472 -2.60 -6.91 29.02
N TRP A 473 -2.01 -7.28 30.16
CA TRP A 473 -1.80 -8.68 30.53
C TRP A 473 -3.13 -9.44 30.65
N ASP A 474 -4.13 -8.85 31.32
CA ASP A 474 -5.47 -9.44 31.45
C ASP A 474 -6.16 -9.59 30.08
N GLN A 475 -5.96 -8.64 29.15
CA GLN A 475 -6.48 -8.72 27.79
C GLN A 475 -5.84 -9.85 26.99
N MET A 476 -4.51 -10.00 27.04
CA MET A 476 -3.78 -11.06 26.35
C MET A 476 -4.22 -12.45 26.82
N GLU A 477 -4.46 -12.63 28.12
CA GLU A 477 -4.98 -13.91 28.65
C GLU A 477 -6.37 -14.22 28.06
N ASN A 478 -7.26 -13.23 28.01
CA ASN A 478 -8.59 -13.40 27.44
C ASN A 478 -8.55 -13.76 25.94
N GLU A 479 -7.73 -13.07 25.15
CA GLU A 479 -7.58 -13.35 23.71
C GLU A 479 -7.03 -14.76 23.44
N GLU A 480 -6.06 -15.24 24.21
CA GLU A 480 -5.56 -16.60 24.09
C GLU A 480 -6.64 -17.64 24.43
N THR A 481 -7.44 -17.40 25.48
CA THR A 481 -8.53 -18.32 25.82
C THR A 481 -9.58 -18.40 24.71
N ASP A 482 -9.89 -17.27 24.06
CA ASP A 482 -10.85 -17.22 22.96
C ASP A 482 -10.29 -17.80 21.66
N ALA A 483 -9.00 -17.59 21.36
CA ALA A 483 -8.32 -18.22 20.23
C ALA A 483 -8.31 -19.76 20.37
N VAL A 484 -8.06 -20.27 21.58
CA VAL A 484 -8.13 -21.72 21.87
C VAL A 484 -9.56 -22.25 21.71
N LYS A 485 -10.58 -21.52 22.15
CA LYS A 485 -11.99 -21.89 21.93
C LYS A 485 -12.33 -21.92 20.44
N ARG A 486 -11.91 -20.92 19.66
CA ARG A 486 -12.13 -20.87 18.20
C ARG A 486 -11.45 -22.03 17.47
N LYS A 487 -10.19 -22.35 17.79
CA LYS A 487 -9.50 -23.52 17.22
C LYS A 487 -10.18 -24.84 17.57
N LYS A 488 -10.69 -25.00 18.80
CA LYS A 488 -11.49 -26.17 19.20
C LYS A 488 -12.82 -26.25 18.45
N ALA A 489 -13.52 -25.13 18.27
CA ALA A 489 -14.77 -25.09 17.52
C ALA A 489 -14.58 -25.42 16.03
N ALA A 490 -13.52 -24.88 15.41
CA ALA A 490 -13.16 -25.19 14.02
C ALA A 490 -12.78 -26.67 13.82
N ALA A 491 -12.12 -27.29 14.80
CA ALA A 491 -11.79 -28.72 14.75
C ALA A 491 -13.02 -29.64 14.91
N VAL A 492 -14.05 -29.21 15.64
CA VAL A 492 -15.31 -29.96 15.82
C VAL A 492 -16.26 -29.80 14.62
N CYS A 493 -16.17 -28.69 13.88
CA CYS A 493 -16.98 -28.43 12.69
C CYS A 493 -16.37 -28.90 11.35
N ALA A 494 -15.24 -29.62 11.35
CA ALA A 494 -14.71 -30.24 10.13
C ALA A 494 -15.63 -31.40 9.70
N PRO A 495 -16.31 -31.34 8.55
CA PRO A 495 -17.16 -32.44 8.11
C PRO A 495 -16.28 -33.64 7.78
N ALA A 496 -16.58 -34.80 8.38
CA ALA A 496 -16.02 -36.07 7.96
C ALA A 496 -16.43 -36.30 6.48
N MET A 497 -15.51 -36.12 5.54
CA MET A 497 -15.75 -36.51 4.16
C MET A 497 -16.00 -38.03 4.11
N PRO A 498 -17.06 -38.52 3.45
CA PRO A 498 -17.20 -39.94 3.18
C PRO A 498 -16.06 -40.37 2.25
N ARG A 499 -15.30 -41.39 2.64
CA ARG A 499 -14.42 -42.11 1.71
C ARG A 499 -15.31 -42.84 0.71
N PHE A 500 -15.42 -42.32 -0.51
CA PHE A 500 -15.93 -43.09 -1.64
C PHE A 500 -14.81 -43.98 -2.14
N ASP A 501 -14.91 -45.27 -1.81
CA ASP A 501 -14.05 -46.33 -2.32
C ASP A 501 -14.57 -46.69 -3.72
N PHE A 502 -13.85 -46.25 -4.76
CA PHE A 502 -14.14 -46.67 -6.14
C PHE A 502 -13.51 -48.05 -6.36
N GLY A 503 -14.27 -49.10 -6.04
CA GLY A 503 -13.96 -50.46 -6.49
C GLY A 503 -14.13 -50.53 -8.01
N TYR A 504 -13.02 -50.71 -8.71
CA TYR A 504 -13.04 -51.20 -10.10
C TYR A 504 -13.43 -52.67 -10.05
N GLY A 505 -14.63 -52.99 -10.54
CA GLY A 505 -15.00 -54.34 -10.93
C GLY A 505 -14.57 -54.57 -12.38
N ASP A 506 -13.76 -55.59 -12.59
CA ASP A 506 -13.56 -56.21 -13.90
C ASP A 506 -14.85 -56.97 -14.26
N ASP A 507 -15.46 -56.60 -15.39
CA ASP A 507 -16.28 -57.47 -16.27
C ASP A 507 -16.39 -56.83 -17.67
#